data_AF-A0A9Q5C999-F1
#
_entry.id   AF-A0A9Q5C999-F1
#
_cell.length_a   1.000
_cell.length_b   1.000
_cell.length_c   1.000
_cell.angle_alpha   90.00
_cell.angle_beta   90.00
_cell.angle_gamma   90.00
#
_symmetry.space_group_name_H-M   'P 1'
#
loop_
_entity.id
_entity.type
_entity.pdbx_description
1 polymer ?
#
loop_
_entity_poly.entity_id
_entity_poly.type
_entity_poly.pdbx_seq_one_letter_code
_entity_poly.pdbx_strand_id
1 'polypeptide(L)'
;MAQASGLTYVAKNNRTPETIMRTTTYGTGELINDALKHNVNKIIIGLGGSSTNDGGAGMAQTIGVKFFDQANHEITTKLGGGDLNKIAKIDLSAINPQLKDVQILIASDVTNPLTGQNGASAVFGPQKGADAQTVEKLDQNLSHYATLIQQTIKKDVATIPGSGAAGGLGAGLLAFTNATIHHGVELIAHETHLADKIKGADFVFTGEGGTDFQTKFGKTPYGVAQIAKKENIPVISLAGYLGEGIEQLYDEGFTAIFGILDKAEDIHQALKDGPKNIERTTENIVRLIISTKKG
;
A
#
# COMPACT_ATOMS: atom_id res chain seq x y z
N MET A 1 -3.06 -1.10 6.96
CA MET A 1 -4.36 -1.77 6.76
C MET A 1 -4.28 -3.31 6.83
N ALA A 2 -3.27 -3.95 6.22
CA ALA A 2 -3.22 -5.42 6.11
C ALA A 2 -3.24 -6.18 7.45
N GLN A 3 -2.77 -5.57 8.55
CA GLN A 3 -2.83 -6.20 9.88
C GLN A 3 -4.27 -6.44 10.38
N ALA A 4 -5.27 -5.73 9.87
CA ALA A 4 -6.68 -5.97 10.21
C ALA A 4 -7.49 -6.54 9.05
N SER A 5 -7.11 -6.20 7.81
CA SER A 5 -7.90 -6.47 6.60
C SER A 5 -7.06 -7.08 5.47
N GLY A 6 -6.06 -7.87 5.86
CA GLY A 6 -5.04 -8.41 4.95
C GLY A 6 -5.39 -9.73 4.28
N LEU A 7 -4.79 -9.96 3.13
CA LEU A 7 -4.91 -11.17 2.31
C LEU A 7 -4.34 -12.42 2.99
N THR A 8 -3.44 -12.25 3.97
CA THR A 8 -2.87 -13.34 4.77
C THR A 8 -3.86 -13.96 5.75
N TYR A 9 -4.90 -13.22 6.17
CA TYR A 9 -5.98 -13.75 7.00
C TYR A 9 -7.01 -14.57 6.22
N VAL A 10 -6.96 -14.55 4.88
CA VAL A 10 -7.79 -15.37 4.01
C VAL A 10 -6.91 -16.41 3.33
N ALA A 11 -6.97 -17.64 3.84
CA ALA A 11 -6.27 -18.78 3.27
C ALA A 11 -6.57 -18.92 1.77
N LYS A 12 -5.58 -19.33 0.97
CA LYS A 12 -5.67 -19.33 -0.50
C LYS A 12 -6.88 -20.12 -1.03
N ASN A 13 -7.20 -21.25 -0.40
CA ASN A 13 -8.35 -22.11 -0.70
C ASN A 13 -9.71 -21.48 -0.32
N ASN A 14 -9.71 -20.43 0.51
CA ASN A 14 -10.92 -19.71 0.92
C ASN A 14 -11.12 -18.40 0.15
N ARG A 15 -10.25 -18.08 -0.82
CA ARG A 15 -10.39 -16.92 -1.70
C ARG A 15 -11.36 -17.25 -2.83
N THR A 16 -12.64 -17.08 -2.57
CA THR A 16 -13.75 -17.37 -3.50
C THR A 16 -14.58 -16.11 -3.80
N PRO A 17 -15.44 -16.15 -4.83
CA PRO A 17 -16.44 -15.11 -5.10
C PRO A 17 -17.24 -14.67 -3.86
N GLU A 18 -17.69 -15.63 -3.05
CA GLU A 18 -18.50 -15.36 -1.86
C GLU A 18 -17.68 -14.67 -0.77
N THR A 19 -16.40 -15.04 -0.63
CA THR A 19 -15.52 -14.47 0.38
C THR A 19 -15.22 -13.01 0.09
N ILE A 20 -14.79 -12.66 -1.14
CA ILE A 20 -14.45 -11.26 -1.47
C ILE A 20 -15.66 -10.33 -1.36
N MET A 21 -16.87 -10.84 -1.59
CA MET A 21 -18.11 -10.08 -1.42
C MET A 21 -18.38 -9.69 0.04
N ARG A 22 -17.81 -10.44 1.00
CA ARG A 22 -18.07 -10.30 2.45
C ARG A 22 -16.89 -9.73 3.23
N THR A 23 -15.69 -9.69 2.66
CA THR A 23 -14.52 -9.11 3.34
C THR A 23 -14.74 -7.61 3.56
N THR A 24 -14.35 -7.14 4.75
CA THR A 24 -14.64 -5.78 5.21
C THR A 24 -13.41 -5.10 5.77
N THR A 25 -13.32 -3.78 5.56
CA THR A 25 -12.27 -2.92 6.12
C THR A 25 -12.56 -2.47 7.55
N TYR A 26 -13.62 -2.97 8.19
CA TYR A 26 -14.04 -2.60 9.54
C TYR A 26 -12.89 -2.58 10.57
N GLY A 27 -12.08 -3.64 10.62
CA GLY A 27 -10.94 -3.68 11.55
C GLY A 27 -9.87 -2.62 11.26
N THR A 28 -9.74 -2.14 10.02
CA THR A 28 -8.87 -1.00 9.72
C THR A 28 -9.42 0.28 10.36
N GLY A 29 -10.74 0.49 10.36
CA GLY A 29 -11.37 1.59 11.08
C GLY A 29 -11.21 1.50 12.60
N GLU A 30 -11.24 0.28 13.15
CA GLU A 30 -10.96 0.05 14.57
C GLU A 30 -9.53 0.48 14.93
N LEU A 31 -8.54 0.15 14.10
CA LEU A 31 -7.15 0.60 14.30
C LEU A 31 -7.00 2.12 14.18
N ILE A 32 -7.73 2.77 13.27
CA ILE A 32 -7.72 4.25 13.17
C ILE A 32 -8.27 4.86 14.46
N ASN A 33 -9.43 4.39 14.93
CA ASN A 33 -10.01 4.88 16.18
C ASN A 33 -9.11 4.62 17.39
N ASP A 34 -8.41 3.49 17.41
CA ASP A 34 -7.46 3.19 18.47
C ASP A 34 -6.29 4.16 18.46
N ALA A 35 -5.70 4.42 17.29
CA ALA A 35 -4.63 5.41 17.12
C ALA A 35 -5.06 6.82 17.60
N LEU A 36 -6.31 7.23 17.34
CA LEU A 36 -6.82 8.53 17.80
C LEU A 36 -6.84 8.67 19.33
N LYS A 37 -6.99 7.58 20.09
CA LYS A 37 -6.92 7.61 21.56
C LYS A 37 -5.54 7.99 22.10
N HIS A 38 -4.50 7.85 21.27
CA HIS A 38 -3.14 8.22 21.61
C HIS A 38 -2.81 9.70 21.33
N ASN A 39 -3.81 10.52 20.95
CA ASN A 39 -3.63 11.95 20.63
C ASN A 39 -2.54 12.21 19.59
N VAL A 40 -2.42 11.31 18.61
CA VAL A 40 -1.51 11.48 17.47
C VAL A 40 -1.97 12.66 16.61
N ASN A 41 -1.02 13.38 15.99
CA ASN A 41 -1.31 14.44 15.03
C ASN A 41 -1.25 13.97 13.57
N LYS A 42 -0.70 12.76 13.33
CA LYS A 42 -0.49 12.17 12.02
C LYS A 42 -0.69 10.66 12.07
N ILE A 43 -1.38 10.10 11.08
CA ILE A 43 -1.53 8.66 10.87
C ILE A 43 -1.09 8.34 9.44
N ILE A 44 -0.12 7.42 9.32
CA ILE A 44 0.33 6.91 8.02
C ILE A 44 -0.27 5.53 7.80
N ILE A 45 -0.97 5.34 6.68
CA ILE A 45 -1.70 4.11 6.36
C ILE A 45 -1.14 3.52 5.07
N GLY A 46 -0.46 2.37 5.19
CA GLY A 46 -0.10 1.54 4.04
C GLY A 46 -1.30 0.74 3.50
N LEU A 47 -1.50 0.78 2.18
CA LEU A 47 -2.60 0.11 1.45
C LEU A 47 -2.18 -1.15 0.66
N GLY A 48 -1.04 -1.74 1.00
CA GLY A 48 -0.62 -3.02 0.43
C GLY A 48 -1.35 -4.23 1.04
N GLY A 49 -1.53 -5.29 0.24
CA GLY A 49 -1.89 -6.63 0.75
C GLY A 49 -3.31 -6.81 1.28
N SER A 50 -4.29 -6.04 0.81
CA SER A 50 -5.70 -6.14 1.23
C SER A 50 -6.41 -7.42 0.79
N SER A 51 -7.34 -7.95 1.59
CA SER A 51 -8.33 -8.97 1.19
C SER A 51 -9.69 -8.41 0.78
N THR A 52 -9.87 -7.09 0.92
CA THR A 52 -11.18 -6.41 0.86
C THR A 52 -11.47 -5.81 -0.52
N ASN A 53 -12.76 -5.60 -0.82
CA ASN A 53 -13.24 -4.86 -1.98
C ASN A 53 -14.52 -4.06 -1.67
N ASP A 54 -14.57 -3.46 -0.49
CA ASP A 54 -15.74 -2.78 0.08
C ASP A 54 -15.70 -1.25 -0.07
N GLY A 55 -14.79 -0.69 -0.86
CA GLY A 55 -14.70 0.77 -1.03
C GLY A 55 -14.30 1.53 0.24
N GLY A 56 -13.80 0.83 1.27
CA GLY A 56 -13.57 1.42 2.59
C GLY A 56 -14.86 1.67 3.40
N ALA A 57 -16.01 1.11 2.99
CA ALA A 57 -17.27 1.28 3.70
C ALA A 57 -17.24 0.69 5.11
N GLY A 58 -16.60 -0.47 5.31
CA GLY A 58 -16.41 -1.05 6.64
C GLY A 58 -15.62 -0.13 7.57
N MET A 59 -14.50 0.42 7.08
CA MET A 59 -13.71 1.41 7.82
C MET A 59 -14.53 2.67 8.13
N ALA A 60 -15.29 3.16 7.14
CA ALA A 60 -16.16 4.32 7.28
C ALA A 60 -17.20 4.13 8.40
N GLN A 61 -17.83 2.95 8.50
CA GLN A 61 -18.76 2.63 9.60
C GLN A 61 -18.10 2.82 10.97
N THR A 62 -16.85 2.39 11.10
CA THR A 62 -16.15 2.46 12.39
C THR A 62 -15.79 3.88 12.79
N ILE A 63 -15.41 4.73 11.83
CA ILE A 63 -15.07 6.13 12.11
C ILE A 63 -16.29 7.05 12.27
N GLY A 64 -17.50 6.49 12.20
CA GLY A 64 -18.76 7.19 12.49
C GLY A 64 -19.59 7.59 11.28
N VAL A 65 -19.25 7.12 10.07
CA VAL A 65 -20.12 7.27 8.89
C VAL A 65 -21.30 6.31 9.02
N LYS A 66 -22.51 6.83 8.82
CA LYS A 66 -23.73 6.04 8.82
C LYS A 66 -24.22 5.83 7.40
N PHE A 67 -24.66 4.60 7.13
CA PHE A 67 -25.22 4.20 5.85
C PHE A 67 -26.67 3.78 6.06
N PHE A 68 -27.57 4.20 5.17
CA PHE A 68 -28.99 3.87 5.25
C PHE A 68 -29.44 3.18 3.98
N ASP A 69 -30.40 2.25 4.11
CA ASP A 69 -31.03 1.58 2.97
C ASP A 69 -32.16 2.42 2.34
N GLN A 70 -32.82 1.88 1.32
CA GLN A 70 -33.93 2.53 0.61
C GLN A 70 -35.15 2.79 1.51
N ALA A 71 -35.32 2.02 2.59
CA ALA A 71 -36.37 2.21 3.59
C ALA A 71 -35.93 3.18 4.71
N ASN A 72 -34.76 3.83 4.55
CA ASN A 72 -34.16 4.75 5.52
C ASN A 72 -33.84 4.07 6.87
N HIS A 73 -33.61 2.76 6.88
CA HIS A 73 -33.05 2.05 8.04
C HIS A 73 -31.53 2.11 8.03
N GLU A 74 -30.93 2.35 9.19
CA GLU A 74 -29.47 2.34 9.35
C GLU A 74 -28.93 0.91 9.14
N ILE A 75 -27.95 0.76 8.26
CA ILE A 75 -27.27 -0.51 8.00
C ILE A 75 -26.18 -0.70 9.05
N THR A 76 -26.52 -1.45 10.11
CA THR A 76 -25.63 -1.71 11.25
C THR A 76 -24.76 -2.95 11.07
N THR A 77 -25.06 -3.82 10.10
CA THR A 77 -24.20 -4.95 9.74
C THR A 77 -22.91 -4.46 9.11
N LYS A 78 -21.79 -5.16 9.35
CA LYS A 78 -20.50 -4.85 8.73
C LYS A 78 -20.60 -4.97 7.21
N LEU A 79 -20.40 -3.87 6.50
CA LEU A 79 -20.50 -3.82 5.04
C LEU A 79 -19.30 -4.51 4.38
N GLY A 80 -19.60 -5.44 3.45
CA GLY A 80 -18.65 -5.92 2.46
C GLY A 80 -18.92 -5.30 1.08
N GLY A 81 -18.06 -5.60 0.11
CA GLY A 81 -18.22 -5.13 -1.28
C GLY A 81 -19.55 -5.56 -1.92
N GLY A 82 -20.08 -6.71 -1.51
CA GLY A 82 -21.36 -7.22 -1.98
C GLY A 82 -22.58 -6.46 -1.47
N ASP A 83 -22.44 -5.65 -0.42
CA ASP A 83 -23.53 -4.95 0.24
C ASP A 83 -23.67 -3.50 -0.19
N LEU A 84 -22.71 -2.94 -0.95
CA LEU A 84 -22.68 -1.51 -1.27
C LEU A 84 -23.89 -1.04 -2.08
N ASN A 85 -24.49 -1.92 -2.90
CA ASN A 85 -25.73 -1.62 -3.62
C ASN A 85 -26.95 -1.42 -2.72
N LYS A 86 -26.91 -1.88 -1.46
CA LYS A 86 -28.00 -1.69 -0.49
C LYS A 86 -28.02 -0.28 0.07
N ILE A 87 -26.91 0.45 -0.02
CA ILE A 87 -26.78 1.82 0.50
C ILE A 87 -27.62 2.74 -0.40
N ALA A 88 -28.49 3.54 0.20
CA ALA A 88 -29.26 4.59 -0.48
C ALA A 88 -28.84 5.99 -0.03
N LYS A 89 -28.30 6.13 1.18
CA LYS A 89 -27.91 7.42 1.77
C LYS A 89 -26.71 7.27 2.69
N ILE A 90 -25.87 8.31 2.70
CA ILE A 90 -24.70 8.45 3.57
C ILE A 90 -24.94 9.63 4.51
N ASP A 91 -24.65 9.46 5.80
CA ASP A 91 -24.68 10.51 6.81
C ASP A 91 -23.33 10.58 7.55
N LEU A 92 -22.80 11.79 7.67
CA LEU A 92 -21.50 12.10 8.24
C LEU A 92 -21.59 12.77 9.62
N SER A 93 -22.80 12.97 10.13
CA SER A 93 -23.08 13.71 11.37
C SER A 93 -22.41 13.10 12.61
N ALA A 94 -22.12 11.79 12.59
CA ALA A 94 -21.52 11.06 13.68
C ALA A 94 -20.03 10.74 13.49
N ILE A 95 -19.37 11.29 12.46
CA ILE A 95 -17.92 11.10 12.26
C ILE A 95 -17.16 11.59 13.48
N ASN A 96 -16.15 10.82 13.90
CA ASN A 96 -15.27 11.21 15.00
C ASN A 96 -14.61 12.57 14.70
N PRO A 97 -14.89 13.63 15.50
CA PRO A 97 -14.42 14.98 15.20
C PRO A 97 -12.89 15.10 15.22
N GLN A 98 -12.17 14.24 15.96
CA GLN A 98 -10.70 14.26 16.02
C GLN A 98 -10.06 14.04 14.64
N LEU A 99 -10.74 13.37 13.71
CA LEU A 99 -10.24 13.13 12.35
C LEU A 99 -10.01 14.42 11.55
N LYS A 100 -10.61 15.54 11.95
CA LYS A 100 -10.37 16.84 11.31
C LYS A 100 -8.99 17.39 11.64
N ASP A 101 -8.48 17.08 12.84
CA ASP A 101 -7.26 17.64 13.40
C ASP A 101 -6.04 16.72 13.19
N VAL A 102 -6.26 15.47 12.78
CA VAL A 102 -5.21 14.49 12.53
C VAL A 102 -4.93 14.39 11.04
N GLN A 103 -3.68 14.58 10.62
CA GLN A 103 -3.28 14.40 9.22
C GLN A 103 -3.25 12.91 8.86
N ILE A 104 -4.04 12.48 7.87
CA ILE A 104 -3.99 11.11 7.37
C ILE A 104 -3.20 11.05 6.06
N LEU A 105 -2.16 10.23 6.02
CA LEU A 105 -1.30 10.03 4.86
C LEU A 105 -1.44 8.59 4.37
N ILE A 106 -1.84 8.43 3.11
CA ILE A 106 -1.93 7.13 2.45
C ILE A 106 -0.60 6.86 1.76
N ALA A 107 0.07 5.77 2.14
CA ALA A 107 1.25 5.26 1.46
C ALA A 107 0.82 4.23 0.41
N SER A 108 0.82 4.63 -0.88
CA SER A 108 0.44 3.76 -1.99
C SER A 108 1.08 4.19 -3.30
N ASP A 109 1.67 3.23 -4.02
CA ASP A 109 2.25 3.43 -5.35
C ASP A 109 1.29 3.01 -6.48
N VAL A 110 0.05 2.70 -6.12
CA VAL A 110 -1.02 2.31 -7.05
C VAL A 110 -1.73 3.55 -7.55
N THR A 111 -1.86 3.73 -8.86
CA THR A 111 -2.57 4.85 -9.48
C THR A 111 -3.96 4.48 -9.99
N ASN A 112 -4.35 3.21 -9.91
CA ASN A 112 -5.64 2.70 -10.35
C ASN A 112 -6.82 3.48 -9.73
N PRO A 113 -7.81 3.92 -10.53
CA PRO A 113 -9.02 4.56 -10.05
C PRO A 113 -9.91 3.56 -9.29
N LEU A 114 -11.00 4.04 -8.71
CA LEU A 114 -11.91 3.20 -7.94
C LEU A 114 -12.63 2.16 -8.84
N THR A 115 -13.09 2.59 -10.02
CA THR A 115 -13.99 1.82 -10.89
C THR A 115 -13.49 1.74 -12.34
N GLY A 116 -14.12 0.87 -13.12
CA GLY A 116 -13.86 0.69 -14.54
C GLY A 116 -12.80 -0.37 -14.84
N GLN A 117 -12.35 -0.44 -16.10
CA GLN A 117 -11.44 -1.50 -16.58
C GLN A 117 -10.11 -1.54 -15.84
N ASN A 118 -9.62 -0.38 -15.40
CA ASN A 118 -8.42 -0.25 -14.58
C ASN A 118 -8.73 -0.06 -13.10
N GLY A 119 -9.99 -0.30 -12.69
CA GLY A 119 -10.50 -0.06 -11.34
C GLY A 119 -10.10 -1.12 -10.32
N ALA A 120 -10.52 -0.91 -9.07
CA ALA A 120 -10.18 -1.77 -7.95
C ALA A 120 -10.59 -3.23 -8.16
N SER A 121 -11.84 -3.45 -8.58
CA SER A 121 -12.42 -4.77 -8.79
C SER A 121 -11.78 -5.49 -9.97
N ALA A 122 -11.60 -4.81 -11.10
CA ALA A 122 -11.07 -5.39 -12.32
C ALA A 122 -9.60 -5.83 -12.18
N VAL A 123 -8.77 -4.97 -11.58
CA VAL A 123 -7.32 -5.21 -11.51
C VAL A 123 -6.94 -6.08 -10.31
N PHE A 124 -7.55 -5.85 -9.14
CA PHE A 124 -7.13 -6.50 -7.90
C PHE A 124 -8.14 -7.50 -7.33
N GLY A 125 -9.36 -7.58 -7.87
CA GLY A 125 -10.36 -8.56 -7.46
C GLY A 125 -9.94 -10.02 -7.72
N PRO A 126 -9.37 -10.37 -8.90
CA PRO A 126 -9.04 -11.77 -9.22
C PRO A 126 -8.09 -12.44 -8.23
N GLN A 127 -7.03 -11.75 -7.79
CA GLN A 127 -6.10 -12.28 -6.78
C GLN A 127 -6.72 -12.49 -5.38
N LYS A 128 -7.88 -11.87 -5.13
CA LYS A 128 -8.68 -11.98 -3.90
C LYS A 128 -9.79 -13.03 -4.02
N GLY A 129 -9.97 -13.65 -5.19
CA GLY A 129 -10.95 -14.71 -5.44
C GLY A 129 -12.16 -14.31 -6.28
N ALA A 130 -12.22 -13.08 -6.83
CA ALA A 130 -13.32 -12.70 -7.71
C ALA A 130 -13.20 -13.38 -9.09
N ASP A 131 -14.27 -14.03 -9.54
CA ASP A 131 -14.44 -14.41 -10.94
C ASP A 131 -14.96 -13.22 -11.77
N ALA A 132 -15.11 -13.41 -13.09
CA ALA A 132 -15.53 -12.33 -13.99
C ALA A 132 -16.89 -11.72 -13.60
N GLN A 133 -17.85 -12.54 -13.18
CA GLN A 133 -19.17 -12.07 -12.75
C GLN A 133 -19.10 -11.27 -11.45
N THR A 134 -18.28 -11.72 -10.51
CA THR A 134 -18.05 -11.05 -9.22
C THR A 134 -17.32 -9.74 -9.41
N VAL A 135 -16.35 -9.68 -10.34
CA VAL A 135 -15.67 -8.44 -10.71
C VAL A 135 -16.67 -7.41 -11.24
N GLU A 136 -17.52 -7.79 -12.18
CA GLU A 136 -18.53 -6.89 -12.75
C GLU A 136 -19.48 -6.37 -11.66
N LYS A 137 -19.98 -7.27 -10.81
CA LYS A 137 -20.88 -6.91 -9.70
C LYS A 137 -20.22 -5.97 -8.70
N LEU A 138 -18.97 -6.23 -8.31
CA LEU A 138 -18.23 -5.37 -7.39
C LEU A 138 -17.95 -3.99 -8.01
N ASP A 139 -17.63 -3.91 -9.30
CA ASP A 139 -17.41 -2.64 -10.00
C ASP A 139 -18.69 -1.79 -10.09
N GLN A 140 -19.84 -2.42 -10.37
CA GLN A 140 -21.15 -1.77 -10.34
C GLN A 140 -21.48 -1.25 -8.92
N ASN A 141 -21.24 -2.08 -7.91
CA ASN A 141 -21.42 -1.73 -6.51
C ASN A 141 -20.54 -0.54 -6.08
N LEU A 142 -19.28 -0.53 -6.49
CA LEU A 142 -18.37 0.60 -6.23
C LEU A 142 -18.79 1.87 -7.00
N SER A 143 -19.29 1.73 -8.22
CA SER A 143 -19.77 2.86 -9.02
C SER A 143 -21.00 3.53 -8.41
N HIS A 144 -21.94 2.72 -7.92
CA HIS A 144 -23.09 3.17 -7.15
C HIS A 144 -22.63 3.90 -5.87
N TYR A 145 -21.72 3.29 -5.12
CA TYR A 145 -21.17 3.87 -3.91
C TYR A 145 -20.46 5.22 -4.15
N ALA A 146 -19.64 5.30 -5.20
CA ALA A 146 -18.95 6.52 -5.59
C ALA A 146 -19.92 7.65 -5.96
N THR A 147 -21.02 7.31 -6.63
CA THR A 147 -22.10 8.26 -6.96
C THR A 147 -22.72 8.86 -5.69
N LEU A 148 -23.02 8.01 -4.70
CA LEU A 148 -23.55 8.47 -3.41
C LEU A 148 -22.55 9.35 -2.64
N ILE A 149 -21.26 8.98 -2.65
CA ILE A 149 -20.19 9.81 -2.09
C ILE A 149 -20.18 11.18 -2.77
N GLN A 150 -20.14 11.23 -4.10
CA GLN A 150 -20.11 12.48 -4.85
C GLN A 150 -21.33 13.36 -4.54
N GLN A 151 -22.52 12.77 -4.42
CA GLN A 151 -23.73 13.50 -4.05
C GLN A 151 -23.64 14.08 -2.63
N THR A 152 -23.05 13.34 -1.69
CA THR A 152 -22.97 13.69 -0.27
C THR A 152 -21.91 14.76 0.01
N ILE A 153 -20.69 14.58 -0.52
CA ILE A 153 -19.53 15.45 -0.19
C ILE A 153 -19.02 16.30 -1.36
N LYS A 154 -19.68 16.23 -2.53
CA LYS A 154 -19.30 16.96 -3.75
C LYS A 154 -17.87 16.69 -4.23
N LYS A 155 -17.35 15.49 -3.94
CA LYS A 155 -16.03 15.00 -4.37
C LYS A 155 -16.20 13.76 -5.21
N ASP A 156 -15.71 13.79 -6.44
CA ASP A 156 -15.65 12.61 -7.30
C ASP A 156 -14.44 11.76 -6.92
N VAL A 157 -14.66 10.73 -6.10
CA VAL A 157 -13.60 9.78 -5.72
C VAL A 157 -13.41 8.66 -6.74
N ALA A 158 -14.33 8.51 -7.71
CA ALA A 158 -14.27 7.42 -8.68
C ALA A 158 -13.01 7.53 -9.55
N THR A 159 -12.66 8.78 -9.91
CA THR A 159 -11.63 9.10 -10.91
C THR A 159 -10.27 9.48 -10.31
N ILE A 160 -10.18 9.68 -8.99
CA ILE A 160 -8.92 10.09 -8.34
C ILE A 160 -7.86 8.98 -8.51
N PRO A 161 -6.67 9.28 -9.04
CA PRO A 161 -5.58 8.32 -9.12
C PRO A 161 -5.27 7.71 -7.75
N GLY A 162 -5.24 6.38 -7.68
CA GLY A 162 -4.98 5.61 -6.47
C GLY A 162 -6.18 5.43 -5.54
N SER A 163 -7.35 5.96 -5.88
CA SER A 163 -8.57 5.73 -5.09
C SER A 163 -9.00 4.26 -5.08
N GLY A 164 -8.62 3.47 -6.08
CA GLY A 164 -8.86 2.02 -6.13
C GLY A 164 -7.94 1.18 -5.25
N ALA A 165 -6.91 1.78 -4.64
CA ALA A 165 -5.98 1.07 -3.77
C ALA A 165 -6.71 0.32 -2.64
N ALA A 166 -6.22 -0.89 -2.35
CA ALA A 166 -6.77 -1.78 -1.34
C ALA A 166 -8.28 -2.09 -1.48
N GLY A 167 -8.77 -2.25 -2.72
CA GLY A 167 -10.19 -2.56 -2.96
C GLY A 167 -11.11 -1.37 -2.74
N GLY A 168 -10.60 -0.16 -3.01
CA GLY A 168 -11.31 1.09 -2.85
C GLY A 168 -11.23 1.70 -1.44
N LEU A 169 -10.45 1.13 -0.52
CA LEU A 169 -10.18 1.78 0.78
C LEU A 169 -9.53 3.16 0.59
N GLY A 170 -8.72 3.35 -0.46
CA GLY A 170 -8.20 4.66 -0.84
C GLY A 170 -9.32 5.69 -1.04
N ALA A 171 -10.36 5.34 -1.81
CA ALA A 171 -11.54 6.19 -2.00
C ALA A 171 -12.27 6.50 -0.69
N GLY A 172 -12.47 5.49 0.17
CA GLY A 172 -13.10 5.69 1.48
C GLY A 172 -12.33 6.65 2.38
N LEU A 173 -11.00 6.50 2.47
CA LEU A 173 -10.15 7.44 3.22
C LEU A 173 -10.21 8.85 2.62
N LEU A 174 -10.13 8.97 1.29
CA LEU A 174 -10.24 10.26 0.60
C LEU A 174 -11.62 10.92 0.77
N ALA A 175 -12.68 10.14 0.96
CA ALA A 175 -14.04 10.64 1.09
C ALA A 175 -14.37 11.10 2.51
N PHE A 176 -14.01 10.28 3.51
CA PHE A 176 -14.51 10.44 4.88
C PHE A 176 -13.48 10.97 5.87
N THR A 177 -12.28 11.28 5.39
CA THR A 177 -11.21 11.88 6.20
C THR A 177 -10.49 12.98 5.42
N ASN A 178 -9.50 13.63 6.03
CA ASN A 178 -8.61 14.60 5.36
C ASN A 178 -7.44 13.93 4.61
N ALA A 179 -7.56 12.64 4.28
CA ALA A 179 -6.44 11.87 3.76
C ALA A 179 -5.89 12.41 2.43
N THR A 180 -4.58 12.26 2.26
CA THR A 180 -3.87 12.52 1.00
C THR A 180 -3.03 11.31 0.60
N ILE A 181 -2.90 11.05 -0.70
CA ILE A 181 -2.11 9.94 -1.24
C ILE A 181 -0.71 10.42 -1.55
N HIS A 182 0.27 9.64 -1.11
CA HIS A 182 1.70 9.85 -1.33
C HIS A 182 2.36 8.56 -1.80
N HIS A 183 3.41 8.69 -2.59
CA HIS A 183 4.28 7.58 -2.94
C HIS A 183 4.90 7.00 -1.66
N GLY A 184 4.84 5.68 -1.52
CA GLY A 184 5.16 5.02 -0.25
C GLY A 184 6.61 5.26 0.15
N VAL A 185 7.54 5.09 -0.79
CA VAL A 185 8.97 5.27 -0.55
C VAL A 185 9.32 6.73 -0.20
N GLU A 186 8.72 7.70 -0.89
CA GLU A 186 8.99 9.12 -0.65
C GLU A 186 8.49 9.54 0.73
N LEU A 187 7.28 9.10 1.10
CA LEU A 187 6.71 9.39 2.40
C LEU A 187 7.58 8.81 3.52
N ILE A 188 8.00 7.55 3.43
CA ILE A 188 8.84 6.94 4.47
C ILE A 188 10.22 7.61 4.51
N ALA A 189 10.81 7.95 3.38
CA ALA A 189 12.09 8.67 3.34
C ALA A 189 12.00 10.05 4.02
N HIS A 190 10.89 10.76 3.80
CA HIS A 190 10.61 12.04 4.47
C HIS A 190 10.47 11.86 5.99
N GLU A 191 9.60 10.94 6.43
CA GLU A 191 9.30 10.73 7.85
C GLU A 191 10.48 10.16 8.65
N THR A 192 11.41 9.47 7.97
CA THR A 192 12.64 8.96 8.60
C THR A 192 13.82 9.93 8.54
N HIS A 193 13.63 11.10 7.92
CA HIS A 193 14.67 12.10 7.64
C HIS A 193 15.87 11.50 6.90
N LEU A 194 15.60 10.62 5.94
CA LEU A 194 16.64 9.88 5.23
C LEU A 194 17.61 10.83 4.50
N ALA A 195 17.09 11.87 3.86
CA ALA A 195 17.90 12.86 3.14
C ALA A 195 18.93 13.56 4.04
N ASP A 196 18.60 13.84 5.29
CA ASP A 196 19.55 14.45 6.22
C ASP A 196 20.55 13.44 6.77
N LYS A 197 20.12 12.20 7.00
CA LYS A 197 20.98 11.12 7.51
C LYS A 197 22.06 10.68 6.52
N ILE A 198 21.80 10.80 5.21
CA ILE A 198 22.78 10.40 4.20
C ILE A 198 23.87 11.46 3.96
N LYS A 199 23.65 12.72 4.37
CA LYS A 199 24.61 13.81 4.10
C LYS A 199 25.97 13.49 4.72
N GLY A 200 27.02 13.57 3.90
CA GLY A 200 28.38 13.27 4.31
C GLY A 200 28.72 11.77 4.41
N ALA A 201 27.82 10.87 4.05
CA ALA A 201 28.15 9.45 3.95
C ALA A 201 29.10 9.20 2.77
N ASP A 202 30.08 8.33 2.97
CA ASP A 202 30.96 7.85 1.89
C ASP A 202 30.23 6.92 0.91
N PHE A 203 29.30 6.11 1.43
CA PHE A 203 28.53 5.11 0.70
C PHE A 203 27.15 4.95 1.34
N VAL A 204 26.16 4.62 0.53
CA VAL A 204 24.82 4.20 0.98
C VAL A 204 24.59 2.75 0.59
N PHE A 205 24.22 1.91 1.56
CA PHE A 205 23.76 0.55 1.30
C PHE A 205 22.24 0.49 1.33
N THR A 206 21.66 -0.21 0.36
CA THR A 206 20.21 -0.47 0.29
C THR A 206 19.95 -1.89 -0.21
N GLY A 207 18.70 -2.31 -0.29
CA GLY A 207 18.37 -3.65 -0.77
C GLY A 207 16.90 -4.01 -0.68
N GLU A 208 16.55 -5.12 -1.33
CA GLU A 208 15.21 -5.72 -1.32
C GLU A 208 15.27 -7.22 -1.63
N GLY A 209 14.14 -7.92 -1.54
CA GLY A 209 14.09 -9.36 -1.82
C GLY A 209 14.40 -9.72 -3.28
N GLY A 210 13.97 -8.90 -4.23
CA GLY A 210 14.25 -9.08 -5.65
C GLY A 210 14.32 -7.74 -6.38
N THR A 211 15.44 -7.50 -7.05
CA THR A 211 15.72 -6.27 -7.81
C THR A 211 15.69 -6.55 -9.29
N ASP A 212 14.90 -5.78 -10.02
CA ASP A 212 14.68 -5.88 -11.47
C ASP A 212 14.38 -4.47 -12.03
N PHE A 213 14.08 -4.38 -13.32
CA PHE A 213 13.70 -3.11 -13.94
C PHE A 213 12.48 -2.44 -13.25
N GLN A 214 11.64 -3.20 -12.52
CA GLN A 214 10.46 -2.64 -11.86
C GLN A 214 10.81 -1.87 -10.58
N THR A 215 12.01 -2.07 -10.03
CA THR A 215 12.49 -1.35 -8.85
C THR A 215 12.42 0.17 -9.03
N LYS A 216 12.62 0.66 -10.25
CA LYS A 216 12.51 2.11 -10.57
C LYS A 216 11.10 2.69 -10.43
N PHE A 217 10.06 1.86 -10.38
CA PHE A 217 8.67 2.31 -10.22
C PHE A 217 8.27 2.47 -8.75
N GLY A 218 9.15 3.06 -7.94
CA GLY A 218 8.83 3.45 -6.56
C GLY A 218 9.12 2.41 -5.47
N LYS A 219 9.92 1.36 -5.74
CA LYS A 219 10.38 0.47 -4.67
C LYS A 219 11.41 1.15 -3.77
N THR A 220 11.60 0.61 -2.56
CA THR A 220 12.49 1.18 -1.53
C THR A 220 13.90 1.49 -2.03
N PRO A 221 14.62 0.57 -2.72
CA PRO A 221 15.98 0.84 -3.16
C PRO A 221 16.07 2.05 -4.10
N TYR A 222 15.06 2.25 -4.95
CA TYR A 222 15.01 3.37 -5.88
C TYR A 222 14.93 4.71 -5.15
N GLY A 223 14.03 4.85 -4.18
CA GLY A 223 13.92 6.12 -3.42
C GLY A 223 15.20 6.44 -2.64
N VAL A 224 15.85 5.42 -2.07
CA VAL A 224 17.17 5.59 -1.43
C VAL A 224 18.21 6.07 -2.45
N ALA A 225 18.26 5.45 -3.63
CA ALA A 225 19.19 5.80 -4.68
C ALA A 225 18.98 7.24 -5.21
N GLN A 226 17.73 7.66 -5.42
CA GLN A 226 17.42 9.02 -5.87
C GLN A 226 17.84 10.09 -4.85
N ILE A 227 17.71 9.79 -3.55
CA ILE A 227 18.14 10.70 -2.48
C ILE A 227 19.67 10.79 -2.44
N ALA A 228 20.37 9.66 -2.49
CA ALA A 228 21.84 9.61 -2.51
C ALA A 228 22.44 10.24 -3.78
N LYS A 229 21.80 10.07 -4.94
CA LYS A 229 22.21 10.66 -6.22
C LYS A 229 22.27 12.19 -6.17
N LYS A 230 21.34 12.84 -5.45
CA LYS A 230 21.34 14.31 -5.28
C LYS A 230 22.57 14.82 -4.51
N GLU A 231 23.11 14.01 -3.62
CA GLU A 231 24.30 14.30 -2.82
C GLU A 231 25.59 13.73 -3.48
N ASN A 232 25.48 13.13 -4.67
CA ASN A 232 26.57 12.44 -5.37
C ASN A 232 27.24 11.33 -4.54
N ILE A 233 26.45 10.62 -3.71
CA ILE A 233 26.95 9.55 -2.86
C ILE A 233 26.77 8.20 -3.57
N PRO A 234 27.82 7.36 -3.66
CA PRO A 234 27.73 6.03 -4.24
C PRO A 234 26.72 5.12 -3.51
N VAL A 235 25.91 4.39 -4.29
CA VAL A 235 24.85 3.51 -3.77
C VAL A 235 25.16 2.06 -4.12
N ILE A 236 25.17 1.20 -3.11
CA ILE A 236 25.38 -0.24 -3.25
C ILE A 236 24.09 -0.96 -2.85
N SER A 237 23.49 -1.68 -3.79
CA SER A 237 22.29 -2.47 -3.55
C SER A 237 22.61 -3.94 -3.35
N LEU A 238 21.96 -4.55 -2.35
CA LEU A 238 22.02 -5.98 -2.04
C LEU A 238 20.63 -6.59 -2.28
N ALA A 239 20.53 -7.56 -3.18
CA ALA A 239 19.26 -8.18 -3.53
C ALA A 239 19.27 -9.71 -3.32
N GLY A 240 18.16 -10.24 -2.83
CA GLY A 240 17.93 -11.69 -2.74
C GLY A 240 17.97 -12.38 -4.12
N TYR A 241 17.44 -11.69 -5.13
CA TYR A 241 17.37 -12.12 -6.51
C TYR A 241 17.62 -10.94 -7.45
N LEU A 242 18.35 -11.18 -8.55
CA LEU A 242 18.56 -10.22 -9.62
C LEU A 242 17.72 -10.65 -10.83
N GLY A 243 16.76 -9.82 -11.21
CA GLY A 243 15.87 -10.05 -12.34
C GLY A 243 16.31 -9.33 -13.61
N GLU A 244 15.43 -9.34 -14.61
CA GLU A 244 15.69 -8.76 -15.93
C GLU A 244 15.78 -7.23 -15.90
N GLY A 245 16.62 -6.69 -16.80
CA GLY A 245 16.72 -5.24 -17.07
C GLY A 245 17.32 -4.43 -15.92
N ILE A 246 18.10 -5.06 -15.05
CA ILE A 246 18.72 -4.45 -13.89
C ILE A 246 19.71 -3.33 -14.25
N GLU A 247 20.29 -3.40 -15.45
CA GLU A 247 21.26 -2.45 -15.97
C GLU A 247 20.67 -1.03 -16.05
N GLN A 248 19.36 -0.90 -16.25
CA GLN A 248 18.67 0.39 -16.27
C GLN A 248 18.75 1.14 -14.94
N LEU A 249 18.98 0.42 -13.83
CA LEU A 249 19.08 1.04 -12.50
C LEU A 249 20.39 1.80 -12.32
N TYR A 250 21.45 1.52 -13.09
CA TYR A 250 22.70 2.27 -12.99
C TYR A 250 22.49 3.75 -13.35
N ASP A 251 21.65 4.03 -14.36
CA ASP A 251 21.28 5.40 -14.73
C ASP A 251 20.44 6.09 -13.64
N GLU A 252 19.80 5.31 -12.77
CA GLU A 252 18.96 5.77 -11.66
C GLU A 252 19.72 6.01 -10.35
N GLY A 253 21.05 6.04 -10.40
CA GLY A 253 21.90 6.41 -9.24
C GLY A 253 22.44 5.22 -8.44
N PHE A 254 22.23 4.00 -8.90
CA PHE A 254 22.90 2.83 -8.33
C PHE A 254 24.34 2.77 -8.84
N THR A 255 25.31 2.62 -7.94
CA THR A 255 26.73 2.44 -8.30
C THR A 255 27.06 0.98 -8.54
N ALA A 256 26.53 0.08 -7.71
CA ALA A 256 26.73 -1.36 -7.84
C ALA A 256 25.54 -2.13 -7.27
N ILE A 257 25.24 -3.28 -7.85
CA ILE A 257 24.13 -4.14 -7.44
C ILE A 257 24.64 -5.57 -7.31
N PHE A 258 24.44 -6.17 -6.13
CA PHE A 258 24.94 -7.51 -5.79
C PHE A 258 23.80 -8.46 -5.43
N GLY A 259 23.80 -9.65 -6.03
CA GLY A 259 23.02 -10.77 -5.55
C GLY A 259 23.65 -11.37 -4.30
N ILE A 260 22.86 -11.70 -3.29
CA ILE A 260 23.40 -12.16 -1.99
C ILE A 260 23.72 -13.66 -1.94
N LEU A 261 23.13 -14.46 -2.83
CA LEU A 261 23.24 -15.93 -2.79
C LEU A 261 24.69 -16.39 -2.95
N ASP A 262 25.09 -17.41 -2.18
CA ASP A 262 26.43 -17.99 -2.23
C ASP A 262 26.53 -19.18 -3.20
N LYS A 263 25.41 -19.87 -3.41
CA LYS A 263 25.27 -21.03 -4.29
C LYS A 263 23.82 -21.14 -4.79
N ALA A 264 23.59 -22.06 -5.71
CA ALA A 264 22.23 -22.44 -6.09
C ALA A 264 21.56 -23.24 -4.96
N GLU A 265 20.37 -22.80 -4.54
CA GLU A 265 19.57 -23.45 -3.50
C GLU A 265 18.07 -23.20 -3.72
N ASP A 266 17.22 -23.97 -3.04
CA ASP A 266 15.77 -23.75 -3.10
C ASP A 266 15.36 -22.49 -2.32
N ILE A 267 14.18 -21.94 -2.66
CA ILE A 267 13.71 -20.68 -2.08
C ILE A 267 13.51 -20.74 -0.56
N HIS A 268 13.15 -21.89 0.01
CA HIS A 268 12.95 -21.99 1.45
C HIS A 268 14.29 -21.92 2.19
N GLN A 269 15.30 -22.59 1.65
CA GLN A 269 16.66 -22.51 2.17
C GLN A 269 17.27 -21.12 1.96
N ALA A 270 17.09 -20.51 0.78
CA ALA A 270 17.54 -19.14 0.50
C ALA A 270 16.96 -18.10 1.47
N LEU A 271 15.66 -18.19 1.78
CA LEU A 271 15.01 -17.30 2.75
C LEU A 271 15.55 -17.51 4.17
N LYS A 272 15.86 -18.76 4.53
CA LYS A 272 16.43 -19.11 5.84
C LYS A 272 17.87 -18.61 5.98
N ASP A 273 18.68 -18.75 4.92
CA ASP A 273 20.09 -18.35 4.90
C ASP A 273 20.29 -16.87 4.54
N GLY A 274 19.22 -16.14 4.20
CA GLY A 274 19.22 -14.72 3.85
C GLY A 274 20.09 -13.83 4.74
N PRO A 275 19.94 -13.86 6.09
CA PRO A 275 20.79 -13.06 6.99
C PRO A 275 22.28 -13.34 6.82
N LYS A 276 22.68 -14.62 6.75
CA LYS A 276 24.07 -15.05 6.56
C LYS A 276 24.60 -14.61 5.18
N ASN A 277 23.76 -14.72 4.16
CA ASN A 277 24.10 -14.34 2.79
C ASN A 277 24.30 -12.83 2.65
N ILE A 278 23.46 -12.01 3.29
CA ILE A 278 23.63 -10.55 3.35
C ILE A 278 24.95 -10.19 4.06
N GLU A 279 25.22 -10.80 5.22
CA GLU A 279 26.43 -10.55 6.00
C GLU A 279 27.69 -10.83 5.17
N ARG A 280 27.78 -12.04 4.59
CA ARG A 280 28.92 -12.46 3.76
C ARG A 280 29.14 -11.53 2.57
N THR A 281 28.07 -11.18 1.85
CA THR A 281 28.20 -10.33 0.65
C THR A 281 28.62 -8.90 1.04
N THR A 282 28.03 -8.35 2.10
CA THR A 282 28.38 -7.03 2.62
C THR A 282 29.84 -7.00 3.10
N GLU A 283 30.30 -8.02 3.82
CA GLU A 283 31.69 -8.13 4.28
C GLU A 283 32.67 -8.09 3.11
N ASN A 284 32.41 -8.85 2.05
CA ASN A 284 33.28 -8.88 0.87
C ASN A 284 33.35 -7.52 0.16
N ILE A 285 32.22 -6.82 0.04
CA ILE A 285 32.17 -5.47 -0.53
C ILE A 285 32.99 -4.49 0.32
N VAL A 286 32.81 -4.52 1.65
CA VAL A 286 33.54 -3.64 2.57
C VAL A 286 35.05 -3.95 2.56
N ARG A 287 35.45 -5.22 2.51
CA ARG A 287 36.85 -5.62 2.34
C ARG A 287 37.46 -5.05 1.06
N LEU A 288 36.70 -5.04 -0.04
CA LEU A 288 37.10 -4.42 -1.30
C LEU A 288 37.25 -2.89 -1.17
N ILE A 289 36.27 -2.20 -0.56
CA ILE A 289 36.33 -0.74 -0.33
C ILE A 289 37.56 -0.36 0.51
N ILE A 290 37.83 -1.11 1.58
CA ILE A 290 38.99 -0.84 2.45
C ILE A 290 40.31 -1.06 1.70
N SER A 291 40.39 -2.06 0.82
CA SER A 291 41.62 -2.35 0.08
C SER A 291 41.93 -1.29 -0.99
N THR A 292 40.91 -0.62 -1.53
CA THR A 292 41.05 0.43 -2.55
C THR A 292 41.20 1.84 -1.97
N LYS A 293 40.76 2.08 -0.73
CA LYS A 293 40.93 3.36 -0.01
C LYS A 293 42.37 3.64 0.47
N LYS A 294 43.36 2.80 0.15
CA LYS A 294 44.78 3.08 0.44
C LYS A 294 45.33 4.15 -0.54
N GLY A 295 45.05 5.41 -0.24
CA GLY A 295 45.59 6.60 -0.89
C GLY A 295 45.53 7.79 0.05
#